data_AF-A0A0W0DSY5-F1
#
_entry.id   AF-A0A0W0DSY5-F1
#
_cell.length_a   1.000
_cell.length_b   1.000
_cell.length_c   1.000
_cell.angle_alpha   90.00
_cell.angle_beta   90.00
_cell.angle_gamma   90.00
#
_symmetry.space_group_name_H-M   'P 1'
#
loop_
_entity.id
_entity.type
_entity.pdbx_description
1 polymer ?
#
loop_
_entity_poly.entity_id
_entity_poly.type
_entity_poly.pdbx_seq_one_letter_code
_entity_poly.pdbx_strand_id
1 'polypeptide(L)'
;MSVEIPVVKLDEDATVFEETPTKTGRDELPRTPWLEPKQDEAHSRRGSSSNDAGTGGLRKRSGSRTSSGRRSRNSSSISPASMVFRNLLILEDDLRSQSRRLRVLRLQFTAFLSTLAGIAAFSFYLLYFSDEPAQGVYRFILQFSLLFIMITVVLFHLSGQYKRTIIIPRRFFMSTNKGIRPFNLKLVKVHSTIDEKFTDLVRFITRKIAYLNQWFLQKILMLGETNAVVQFWVGVAIRSQPRIGAVDVKLILNPRAFNAEIREGWEIYRDEFWAREGARRRKSNNST
;
A
#
# COMPACT_ATOMS: atom_id res chain seq x y z
N MET A 1 29.88 2.78 -4.30
CA MET A 1 28.90 3.12 -3.24
C MET A 1 27.84 2.03 -3.25
N SER A 2 28.02 1.03 -2.40
CA SER A 2 27.20 -0.18 -2.35
C SER A 2 25.83 0.16 -1.77
N VAL A 3 24.77 -0.17 -2.50
CA VAL A 3 23.40 0.02 -2.04
C VAL A 3 23.00 -1.26 -1.32
N GLU A 4 23.10 -1.26 0.00
CA GLU A 4 22.45 -2.26 0.85
C GLU A 4 20.93 -2.10 0.72
N ILE A 5 20.29 -3.13 0.19
CA ILE A 5 18.83 -3.23 0.14
C ILE A 5 18.41 -3.89 1.46
N PRO A 6 17.55 -3.28 2.29
CA PRO A 6 17.07 -3.93 3.49
C PRO A 6 16.18 -5.12 3.10
N VAL A 7 16.72 -6.32 3.30
CA VAL A 7 15.98 -7.59 3.25
C VAL A 7 15.06 -7.63 4.46
N VAL A 8 13.77 -7.41 4.22
CA VAL A 8 12.73 -7.73 5.22
C VAL A 8 12.71 -9.25 5.36
N LYS A 9 13.27 -9.75 6.46
CA LYS A 9 13.07 -11.13 6.93
C LYS A 9 11.57 -11.30 7.16
N LEU A 10 10.99 -12.25 6.44
CA LEU A 10 9.69 -12.80 6.79
C LEU A 10 10.00 -13.96 7.70
N ASP A 11 9.62 -13.83 8.96
CA ASP A 11 9.65 -14.96 9.89
C ASP A 11 8.80 -16.08 9.30
N GLU A 12 9.48 -17.19 8.99
CA GLU A 12 8.87 -18.49 8.84
C GLU A 12 8.38 -18.90 10.22
N ASP A 13 7.07 -19.02 10.41
CA ASP A 13 6.53 -19.96 11.38
C ASP A 13 5.06 -20.31 11.09
N ALA A 14 4.79 -21.61 11.19
CA ALA A 14 3.51 -22.30 11.27
C ALA A 14 2.62 -22.39 10.02
N THR A 15 3.05 -23.24 9.07
CA THR A 15 2.13 -24.19 8.43
C THR A 15 1.90 -25.38 9.36
N VAL A 16 0.76 -25.42 10.04
CA VAL A 16 0.18 -26.68 10.57
C VAL A 16 -1.31 -26.66 10.21
N PHE A 17 -1.69 -27.46 9.22
CA PHE A 17 -3.08 -27.76 8.89
C PHE A 17 -3.17 -29.21 8.43
N GLU A 18 -3.37 -30.11 9.40
CA GLU A 18 -4.00 -31.44 9.33
C GLU A 18 -4.07 -31.92 10.80
N GLU A 19 -5.12 -32.52 11.36
CA GLU A 19 -6.20 -33.38 10.86
C GLU A 19 -7.49 -33.17 11.69
N THR A 20 -8.65 -33.53 11.14
CA THR A 20 -9.86 -33.85 11.93
C THR A 20 -9.79 -35.26 12.50
N PRO A 21 -10.25 -35.47 13.75
CA PRO A 21 -11.17 -36.58 14.01
C PRO A 21 -12.34 -36.28 14.98
N THR A 22 -13.50 -36.81 14.60
CA THR A 22 -14.62 -37.38 15.39
C THR A 22 -15.04 -36.85 16.77
N LYS A 23 -16.37 -36.66 16.89
CA LYS A 23 -17.18 -36.44 18.09
C LYS A 23 -16.90 -37.43 19.24
N THR A 24 -16.69 -36.90 20.46
CA THR A 24 -17.15 -37.47 21.74
C THR A 24 -17.03 -36.41 22.85
N GLY A 25 -17.99 -36.38 23.78
CA GLY A 25 -17.78 -35.88 25.14
C GLY A 25 -18.21 -34.44 25.42
N ARG A 26 -19.20 -34.30 26.29
CA ARG A 26 -19.52 -33.07 27.05
C ARG A 26 -18.32 -32.69 27.92
N ASP A 27 -18.07 -31.39 28.10
CA ASP A 27 -18.05 -30.72 29.42
C ASP A 27 -17.39 -29.32 29.33
N GLU A 28 -18.12 -28.37 29.92
CA GLU A 28 -17.70 -27.09 30.52
C GLU A 28 -16.95 -26.01 29.69
N LEU A 29 -17.70 -24.96 29.33
CA LEU A 29 -17.19 -23.65 28.92
C LEU A 29 -16.91 -22.75 30.15
N PRO A 30 -15.77 -22.04 30.24
CA PRO A 30 -15.58 -21.00 31.24
C PRO A 30 -16.37 -19.73 30.88
N ARG A 31 -17.27 -19.31 31.76
CA ARG A 31 -18.01 -18.04 31.68
C ARG A 31 -17.08 -16.85 31.91
N THR A 32 -17.08 -15.88 31.02
CA THR A 32 -16.61 -14.51 31.30
C THR A 32 -17.83 -13.63 31.62
N PRO A 33 -17.93 -13.05 32.83
CA PRO A 33 -19.02 -12.13 33.15
C PRO A 33 -18.73 -10.72 32.63
N TRP A 34 -19.69 -10.15 31.92
CA TRP A 34 -19.78 -8.71 31.66
C TRP A 34 -20.97 -8.13 32.42
N LEU A 35 -20.71 -6.94 32.97
CA LEU A 35 -21.60 -5.85 33.39
C LEU A 35 -22.17 -5.88 34.82
N GLU A 36 -21.82 -4.85 35.60
CA GLU A 36 -22.83 -3.91 36.09
C GLU A 36 -22.25 -2.51 36.41
N PRO A 37 -22.94 -1.42 36.00
CA PRO A 37 -22.56 -0.04 36.33
C PRO A 37 -23.18 0.38 37.68
N LYS A 38 -22.41 1.07 38.52
CA LYS A 38 -22.92 1.66 39.77
C LYS A 38 -23.83 2.85 39.48
N GLN A 39 -25.08 2.74 39.94
CA GLN A 39 -26.07 3.82 40.00
C GLN A 39 -25.80 4.75 41.19
N ASP A 40 -26.06 6.03 40.96
CA ASP A 40 -26.07 7.09 41.97
C ASP A 40 -27.30 6.94 42.89
N GLU A 41 -27.10 6.91 44.21
CA GLU A 41 -28.17 7.15 45.19
C GLU A 41 -27.81 8.31 46.12
N ALA A 42 -28.66 9.34 46.07
CA ALA A 42 -28.71 10.43 47.02
C ALA A 42 -29.68 10.07 48.15
N HIS A 43 -29.19 10.08 49.40
CA HIS A 43 -30.07 10.15 50.57
C HIS A 43 -29.57 11.20 51.56
N SER A 44 -30.55 11.95 52.07
CA SER A 44 -30.43 13.21 52.79
C SER A 44 -30.68 13.03 54.29
N ARG A 45 -30.08 13.92 55.10
CA ARG A 45 -30.44 14.32 56.50
C ARG A 45 -30.17 13.21 57.55
N ARG A 46 -29.64 13.45 58.76
CA ARG A 46 -29.83 14.53 59.76
C ARG A 46 -28.90 14.24 60.96
N GLY A 47 -28.45 15.26 61.70
CA GLY A 47 -28.27 15.12 63.17
C GLY A 47 -26.91 15.43 63.83
N SER A 48 -26.92 16.55 64.58
CA SER A 48 -26.21 16.86 65.85
C SER A 48 -24.77 17.41 65.88
N SER A 49 -24.68 18.69 66.28
CA SER A 49 -23.86 19.32 67.36
C SER A 49 -22.44 18.78 67.63
N SER A 50 -21.39 19.57 67.87
CA SER A 50 -21.30 20.79 68.68
C SER A 50 -19.92 21.48 68.52
N ASN A 51 -19.90 22.73 68.97
CA ASN A 51 -18.79 23.51 69.53
C ASN A 51 -17.78 24.26 68.63
N ASP A 52 -17.92 25.56 68.80
CA ASP A 52 -17.17 26.73 68.38
C ASP A 52 -15.93 26.93 69.26
N ALA A 53 -14.82 27.40 68.67
CA ALA A 53 -13.87 28.37 69.23
C ALA A 53 -12.61 28.49 68.34
N GLY A 54 -12.23 29.73 68.01
CA GLY A 54 -10.81 30.07 67.79
C GLY A 54 -10.44 30.86 66.53
N THR A 55 -10.74 32.16 66.55
CA THR A 55 -9.85 33.29 66.21
C THR A 55 -8.85 33.21 65.04
N GLY A 56 -8.86 34.26 64.19
CA GLY A 56 -7.63 34.78 63.57
C GLY A 56 -7.74 35.09 62.08
N GLY A 57 -7.77 36.37 61.73
CA GLY A 57 -7.97 36.84 60.36
C GLY A 57 -6.74 36.72 59.45
N LEU A 58 -6.99 36.88 58.15
CA LEU A 58 -6.32 37.82 57.25
C LEU A 58 -6.82 37.61 55.82
N ARG A 59 -7.58 38.59 55.34
CA ARG A 59 -7.91 38.78 53.93
C ARG A 59 -6.61 39.02 53.15
N LYS A 60 -6.27 38.14 52.21
CA LYS A 60 -5.40 38.48 51.06
C LYS A 60 -5.96 37.87 49.79
N ARG A 61 -6.63 38.71 49.00
CA ARG A 61 -7.05 38.45 47.62
C ARG A 61 -5.80 38.31 46.76
N SER A 62 -5.49 37.09 46.33
CA SER A 62 -4.56 36.85 45.22
C SER A 62 -5.38 36.76 43.95
N GLY A 63 -5.35 37.83 43.15
CA GLY A 63 -6.01 37.88 41.85
C GLY A 63 -5.37 36.87 40.88
N SER A 64 -6.12 35.82 40.54
CA SER A 64 -5.79 34.96 39.41
C SER A 64 -5.95 35.78 38.12
N ARG A 65 -4.81 36.20 37.56
CA ARG A 65 -4.72 36.57 36.15
C ARG A 65 -4.96 35.30 35.33
N THR A 66 -6.22 35.00 35.05
CA THR A 66 -6.56 34.06 33.99
C THR A 66 -6.25 34.76 32.68
N SER A 67 -5.04 34.54 32.16
CA SER A 67 -4.73 34.84 30.78
C SER A 67 -5.73 34.08 29.93
N SER A 68 -6.69 34.82 29.37
CA SER A 68 -7.56 34.37 28.30
C SER A 68 -6.70 34.17 27.06
N GLY A 69 -5.90 33.11 27.08
CA GLY A 69 -5.35 32.51 25.89
C GLY A 69 -6.54 32.11 25.04
N ARG A 70 -6.92 32.98 24.11
CA ARG A 70 -7.66 32.64 22.89
C ARG A 70 -6.84 31.56 22.19
N ARG A 71 -6.97 30.32 22.65
CA ARG A 71 -6.73 29.16 21.82
C ARG A 71 -7.80 29.25 20.77
N SER A 72 -7.41 29.79 19.63
CA SER A 72 -8.11 29.59 18.37
C SER A 72 -8.37 28.10 18.26
N ARG A 73 -9.58 27.68 18.65
CA ARG A 73 -10.12 26.36 18.37
C ARG A 73 -10.50 26.37 16.90
N ASN A 74 -9.49 26.31 16.04
CA ASN A 74 -9.63 25.71 14.72
C ASN A 74 -9.73 24.19 14.91
N SER A 75 -10.77 23.74 15.60
CA SER A 75 -11.27 22.38 15.50
C SER A 75 -12.57 22.49 14.72
N SER A 76 -12.45 22.63 13.39
CA SER A 76 -13.50 22.12 12.52
C SER A 76 -13.70 20.67 12.94
N SER A 77 -14.76 20.40 13.69
CA SER A 77 -15.21 19.04 14.00
C SER A 77 -15.29 18.31 12.66
N ILE A 78 -14.34 17.42 12.41
CA ILE A 78 -14.35 16.60 11.21
C ILE A 78 -15.70 15.90 11.24
N SER A 79 -16.58 16.23 10.28
CA SER A 79 -17.89 15.61 10.19
C SER A 79 -17.69 14.09 10.24
N PRO A 80 -18.50 13.32 10.98
CA PRO A 80 -18.41 11.86 11.00
C PRO A 80 -18.30 11.25 9.59
N ALA A 81 -18.97 11.87 8.61
CA ALA A 81 -18.86 11.52 7.20
C ALA A 81 -17.46 11.73 6.59
N SER A 82 -16.78 12.83 6.89
CA SER A 82 -15.42 13.10 6.37
C SER A 82 -14.35 12.22 7.04
N MET A 83 -14.58 11.77 8.28
CA MET A 83 -13.78 10.70 8.89
C MET A 83 -13.92 9.38 8.13
N VAL A 84 -15.14 8.99 7.79
CA VAL A 84 -15.41 7.77 7.00
C VAL A 84 -14.78 7.88 5.61
N PHE A 85 -14.96 9.00 4.91
CA PHE A 85 -14.34 9.23 3.60
C PHE A 85 -12.80 9.19 3.66
N ARG A 86 -12.20 9.76 4.71
CA ARG A 86 -10.75 9.62 4.92
C ARG A 86 -10.33 8.15 5.06
N ASN A 87 -11.07 7.35 5.82
CA ASN A 87 -10.76 5.93 6.01
C ASN A 87 -10.94 5.13 4.70
N LEU A 88 -11.99 5.42 3.92
CA LEU A 88 -12.20 4.82 2.60
C LEU A 88 -11.07 5.18 1.63
N LEU A 89 -10.57 6.41 1.70
CA LEU A 89 -9.46 6.88 0.89
C LEU A 89 -8.14 6.19 1.27
N ILE A 90 -7.88 5.99 2.57
CA ILE A 90 -6.73 5.22 3.06
C ILE A 90 -6.83 3.78 2.56
N LEU A 91 -8.00 3.15 2.67
CA LEU A 91 -8.24 1.81 2.15
C LEU A 91 -8.01 1.74 0.64
N GLU A 92 -8.49 2.73 -0.13
CA GLU A 92 -8.29 2.78 -1.56
C GLU A 92 -6.80 2.90 -1.94
N ASP A 93 -6.04 3.75 -1.25
CA ASP A 93 -4.61 3.94 -1.49
C ASP A 93 -3.79 2.67 -1.15
N ASP A 94 -4.14 2.00 -0.06
CA ASP A 94 -3.52 0.72 0.31
C ASP A 94 -3.82 -0.36 -0.74
N LEU A 95 -5.08 -0.52 -1.15
CA LEU A 95 -5.47 -1.48 -2.19
C LEU A 95 -4.80 -1.19 -3.54
N ARG A 96 -4.60 0.09 -3.90
CA ARG A 96 -3.82 0.47 -5.08
C ARG A 96 -2.36 0.08 -4.96
N SER A 97 -1.75 0.35 -3.81
CA SER A 97 -0.35 0.02 -3.54
C SER A 97 -0.13 -1.49 -3.59
N GLN A 98 -1.01 -2.28 -2.97
CA GLN A 98 -1.02 -3.73 -3.06
C GLN A 98 -1.18 -4.21 -4.50
N SER A 99 -2.14 -3.67 -5.25
CA SER A 99 -2.35 -4.04 -6.66
C SER A 99 -1.09 -3.79 -7.51
N ARG A 100 -0.44 -2.63 -7.35
CA ARG A 100 0.81 -2.30 -8.06
C ARG A 100 1.93 -3.26 -7.69
N ARG A 101 2.11 -3.54 -6.40
CA ARG A 101 3.14 -4.47 -5.90
C ARG A 101 2.94 -5.88 -6.45
N LEU A 102 1.70 -6.38 -6.41
CA LEU A 102 1.36 -7.70 -6.94
C LEU A 102 1.54 -7.79 -8.46
N ARG A 103 1.25 -6.70 -9.19
CA ARG A 103 1.50 -6.62 -10.64
C ARG A 103 2.99 -6.68 -10.96
N VAL A 104 3.81 -5.90 -10.24
CA VAL A 104 5.27 -5.90 -10.42
C VAL A 104 5.85 -7.27 -10.08
N LEU A 105 5.43 -7.86 -8.95
CA LEU A 105 5.85 -9.20 -8.54
C LEU A 105 5.50 -10.24 -9.61
N ARG A 106 4.25 -10.26 -10.07
CA ARG A 106 3.83 -11.17 -11.14
C ARG A 106 4.69 -10.98 -12.39
N LEU A 107 4.91 -9.73 -12.82
CA LEU A 107 5.71 -9.44 -14.01
C LEU A 107 7.15 -9.96 -13.88
N GLN A 108 7.81 -9.69 -12.75
CA GLN A 108 9.18 -10.13 -12.47
C GLN A 108 9.31 -11.65 -12.56
N PHE A 109 8.43 -12.38 -11.88
CA PHE A 109 8.48 -13.85 -11.86
C PHE A 109 8.04 -14.48 -13.18
N THR A 110 7.04 -13.91 -13.87
CA THR A 110 6.68 -14.37 -15.22
C THR A 110 7.78 -14.09 -16.23
N ALA A 111 8.50 -12.96 -16.11
CA ALA A 111 9.63 -12.65 -16.97
C ALA A 111 10.79 -13.61 -16.72
N PHE A 112 11.13 -13.86 -15.44
CA PHE A 112 12.12 -14.87 -15.07
C PHE A 112 11.79 -16.25 -15.65
N LEU A 113 10.56 -16.72 -15.48
CA LEU A 113 10.13 -18.01 -16.00
C LEU A 113 10.11 -18.03 -17.55
N SER A 114 9.73 -16.92 -18.18
CA SER A 114 9.77 -16.77 -19.64
C SER A 114 11.20 -16.82 -20.17
N THR A 115 12.17 -16.22 -19.48
CA THR A 115 13.58 -16.28 -19.86
C THR A 115 14.12 -17.70 -19.71
N LEU A 116 13.82 -18.39 -18.60
CA LEU A 116 14.18 -19.80 -18.44
C LEU A 116 13.58 -20.69 -19.52
N ALA A 117 12.30 -20.48 -19.85
CA ALA A 117 11.63 -21.21 -20.92
C ALA A 117 12.26 -20.91 -22.29
N GLY A 118 12.65 -19.66 -22.56
CA GLY A 118 13.36 -19.28 -23.78
C GLY A 118 14.73 -19.94 -23.90
N ILE A 119 15.52 -19.95 -22.83
CA ILE A 119 16.81 -20.64 -22.79
C ILE A 119 16.62 -22.14 -22.98
N ALA A 120 15.65 -22.76 -22.30
CA ALA A 120 15.36 -24.17 -22.46
C ALA A 120 14.93 -24.52 -23.89
N ALA A 121 14.05 -23.72 -24.50
CA ALA A 121 13.63 -23.91 -25.89
C ALA A 121 14.81 -23.78 -26.86
N PHE A 122 15.69 -22.80 -26.64
CA PHE A 122 16.89 -22.62 -27.44
C PHE A 122 17.88 -23.78 -27.29
N SER A 123 18.15 -24.23 -26.07
CA SER A 123 19.02 -25.40 -25.83
C SER A 123 18.43 -26.69 -26.41
N PHE A 124 17.11 -26.87 -26.34
CA PHE A 124 16.42 -28.00 -26.94
C PHE A 124 16.49 -27.97 -28.47
N TYR A 125 16.25 -26.79 -29.08
CA TYR A 125 16.39 -26.60 -30.53
C TYR A 125 17.79 -26.98 -30.99
N LEU A 126 18.82 -26.47 -30.32
CA LEU A 126 20.20 -26.72 -30.72
C LEU A 126 20.64 -28.17 -30.56
N LEU A 127 20.02 -28.91 -29.63
CA LEU A 127 20.35 -30.31 -29.36
C LEU A 127 19.71 -31.28 -30.36
N TYR A 128 18.51 -30.97 -30.86
CA TYR A 128 17.70 -31.90 -31.65
C TYR A 128 17.46 -31.47 -33.10
N PHE A 129 17.42 -30.16 -33.38
CA PHE A 129 17.02 -29.62 -34.69
C PHE A 129 18.17 -28.94 -35.45
N SER A 130 19.35 -28.79 -34.84
CA SER A 130 20.52 -28.27 -35.57
C SER A 130 21.06 -29.28 -36.57
N ASP A 131 21.37 -28.81 -37.78
CA ASP A 131 22.00 -29.60 -38.85
C ASP A 131 23.42 -30.07 -38.49
N GLU A 132 24.13 -29.28 -37.69
CA GLU A 132 25.44 -29.61 -37.11
C GLU A 132 25.21 -30.26 -35.73
N PRO A 133 25.36 -31.59 -35.58
CA PRO A 133 25.13 -32.25 -34.31
C PRO A 133 26.13 -31.71 -33.28
N ALA A 134 25.61 -31.15 -32.17
CA ALA A 134 26.44 -30.69 -31.06
C ALA A 134 27.43 -31.79 -30.62
N GLN A 135 28.74 -31.55 -30.74
CA GLN A 135 29.78 -32.53 -30.44
C GLN A 135 30.40 -32.33 -29.05
N GLY A 136 30.78 -33.44 -28.42
CA GLY A 136 31.57 -33.48 -27.19
C GLY A 136 31.01 -32.59 -26.07
N VAL A 137 31.87 -31.70 -25.55
CA VAL A 137 31.59 -30.84 -24.39
C VAL A 137 30.40 -29.91 -24.60
N TYR A 138 30.20 -29.41 -25.83
CA TYR A 138 29.10 -28.49 -26.12
C TYR A 138 27.73 -29.14 -25.90
N ARG A 139 27.58 -30.40 -26.34
CA ARG A 139 26.37 -31.20 -26.10
C ARG A 139 26.11 -31.41 -24.61
N PHE A 140 27.15 -31.75 -23.85
CA PHE A 140 27.05 -31.93 -22.40
C PHE A 140 26.61 -30.65 -21.69
N ILE A 141 27.14 -29.49 -22.09
CA ILE A 141 26.73 -28.19 -21.54
C ILE A 141 25.25 -27.91 -21.81
N LEU A 142 24.78 -28.14 -23.05
CA LEU A 142 23.37 -27.95 -23.40
C LEU A 142 22.44 -28.88 -22.61
N GLN A 143 22.81 -30.16 -22.48
CA GLN A 143 22.04 -31.13 -21.68
C GLN A 143 22.03 -30.77 -20.18
N PHE A 144 23.18 -30.36 -19.64
CA PHE A 144 23.29 -29.94 -18.24
C PHE A 144 22.47 -28.67 -17.97
N SER A 145 22.48 -27.71 -18.90
CA SER A 145 21.65 -26.50 -18.82
C SER A 145 20.15 -26.86 -18.76
N LEU A 146 19.70 -27.78 -19.62
CA LEU A 146 18.31 -28.27 -19.59
C LEU A 146 17.96 -28.95 -18.27
N LEU A 147 18.83 -29.83 -17.76
CA LEU A 147 18.64 -30.48 -16.46
C LEU A 147 18.54 -29.46 -15.32
N PHE A 148 19.44 -28.47 -15.30
CA PHE A 148 19.46 -27.41 -14.30
C PHE A 148 18.17 -26.56 -14.34
N ILE A 149 17.68 -26.21 -15.54
CA ILE A 149 16.41 -25.49 -15.70
C ILE A 149 15.23 -26.33 -15.19
N MET A 150 15.20 -27.64 -15.51
CA MET A 150 14.16 -28.54 -15.02
C MET A 150 14.13 -28.61 -13.49
N ILE A 151 15.28 -28.80 -12.85
CA ILE A 151 15.40 -28.82 -11.38
C ILE A 151 14.93 -27.48 -10.80
N THR A 152 15.30 -26.35 -11.40
CA THR A 152 14.89 -25.01 -10.97
C THR A 152 13.37 -24.84 -11.01
N VAL A 153 12.71 -25.29 -12.09
CA VAL A 153 11.25 -25.21 -12.23
C VAL A 153 10.53 -26.10 -11.20
N VAL A 154 11.03 -27.31 -10.98
CA VAL A 154 10.49 -28.23 -9.98
C VAL A 154 10.59 -27.61 -8.58
N LEU A 155 11.77 -27.14 -8.19
CA LEU A 155 11.97 -26.47 -6.89
C LEU A 155 11.09 -25.23 -6.74
N PHE A 156 10.93 -24.42 -7.78
CA PHE A 156 10.06 -23.25 -7.77
C PHE A 156 8.58 -23.62 -7.51
N HIS A 157 8.13 -24.75 -8.06
CA HIS A 157 6.77 -25.23 -7.83
C HIS A 157 6.61 -25.85 -6.44
N LEU A 158 7.57 -26.68 -5.98
CA LEU A 158 7.55 -27.33 -4.66
C LEU A 158 7.67 -26.33 -3.51
N SER A 159 8.51 -25.29 -3.66
CA SER A 159 8.64 -24.20 -2.69
C SER A 159 7.35 -23.38 -2.54
N GLY A 160 6.34 -23.59 -3.39
CA GLY A 160 5.07 -22.86 -3.34
C GLY A 160 5.18 -21.41 -3.83
N GLN A 161 6.36 -20.99 -4.30
CA GLN A 161 6.60 -19.65 -4.84
C GLN A 161 5.70 -19.36 -6.03
N TYR A 162 5.40 -20.36 -6.88
CA TYR A 162 4.43 -20.20 -7.97
C TYR A 162 3.05 -19.73 -7.47
N LYS A 163 2.54 -20.34 -6.38
CA LYS A 163 1.25 -19.95 -5.79
C LYS A 163 1.31 -18.51 -5.29
N ARG A 164 2.37 -18.16 -4.55
CA ARG A 164 2.54 -16.83 -3.94
C ARG A 164 2.72 -15.72 -4.96
N THR A 165 3.52 -15.95 -6.00
CA THR A 165 3.97 -14.92 -6.94
C THR A 165 3.10 -14.79 -8.19
N ILE A 166 2.44 -15.87 -8.64
CA ILE A 166 1.66 -15.86 -9.88
C ILE A 166 0.16 -16.06 -9.60
N ILE A 167 -0.23 -17.01 -8.75
CA ILE A 167 -1.65 -17.33 -8.54
C ILE A 167 -2.35 -16.26 -7.68
N ILE A 168 -1.75 -15.85 -6.56
CA ILE A 168 -2.36 -14.84 -5.66
C ILE A 168 -2.65 -13.51 -6.42
N PRO A 169 -1.70 -12.92 -7.17
CA PRO A 169 -2.00 -11.71 -7.95
C PRO A 169 -3.14 -11.86 -8.95
N ARG A 170 -3.34 -13.05 -9.54
CA ARG A 170 -4.44 -13.30 -10.48
C ARG A 170 -5.80 -13.27 -9.79
N ARG A 171 -5.87 -13.70 -8.53
CA ARG A 171 -7.11 -13.76 -7.74
C ARG A 171 -7.32 -12.55 -6.83
N PHE A 172 -6.44 -11.54 -6.88
CA PHE A 172 -6.49 -10.34 -6.04
C PHE A 172 -7.88 -9.71 -6.00
N PHE A 173 -8.45 -9.34 -7.15
CA PHE A 173 -9.77 -8.70 -7.20
C PHE A 173 -10.89 -9.58 -6.66
N MET A 174 -10.83 -10.90 -6.88
CA MET A 174 -11.85 -11.83 -6.37
C MET A 174 -11.75 -11.95 -4.85
N SER A 175 -10.54 -12.11 -4.33
CA SER A 175 -10.25 -12.22 -2.89
C SER A 175 -10.62 -10.94 -2.15
N THR A 176 -10.18 -9.79 -2.65
CA THR A 176 -10.47 -8.49 -2.05
C THR A 176 -11.96 -8.17 -2.10
N ASN A 177 -12.64 -8.40 -3.24
CA ASN A 177 -14.09 -8.18 -3.33
C ASN A 177 -14.88 -9.08 -2.38
N LYS A 178 -14.42 -10.31 -2.12
CA LYS A 178 -15.02 -11.17 -1.10
C LYS A 178 -14.84 -10.60 0.31
N GLY A 179 -13.65 -10.08 0.61
CA GLY A 179 -13.32 -9.50 1.92
C GLY A 179 -14.01 -8.15 2.21
N ILE A 180 -14.18 -7.28 1.21
CA ILE A 180 -14.79 -5.95 1.40
C ILE A 180 -16.32 -5.94 1.25
N ARG A 181 -16.92 -7.05 0.80
CA ARG A 181 -18.37 -7.19 0.62
C ARG A 181 -19.19 -6.88 1.88
N PRO A 182 -18.79 -7.28 3.11
CA PRO A 182 -19.51 -6.92 4.34
C PRO A 182 -19.62 -5.41 4.57
N PHE A 183 -18.68 -4.62 4.05
CA PHE A 183 -18.69 -3.15 4.15
C PHE A 183 -19.52 -2.48 3.05
N ASN A 184 -20.22 -3.26 2.19
CA ASN A 184 -20.97 -2.76 1.04
C ASN A 184 -20.09 -1.96 0.05
N LEU A 185 -18.82 -2.35 -0.07
CA LEU A 185 -17.87 -1.76 -1.01
C LEU A 185 -17.57 -2.73 -2.16
N LYS A 186 -17.13 -2.18 -3.29
CA LYS A 186 -16.68 -2.95 -4.45
C LYS A 186 -15.42 -2.33 -5.03
N LEU A 187 -14.43 -3.18 -5.27
CA LEU A 187 -13.18 -2.83 -5.93
C LEU A 187 -13.32 -3.09 -7.43
N VAL A 188 -13.14 -2.04 -8.22
CA VAL A 188 -13.23 -2.09 -9.68
C VAL A 188 -11.89 -1.73 -10.29
N LYS A 189 -11.50 -2.49 -11.32
CA LYS A 189 -10.33 -2.19 -12.14
C LYS A 189 -10.68 -1.06 -13.09
N VAL A 190 -9.88 0.01 -13.09
CA VAL A 190 -10.04 1.09 -14.05
C VAL A 190 -9.37 0.68 -15.35
N HIS A 191 -10.11 0.76 -16.45
CA HIS A 191 -9.59 0.46 -17.77
C HIS A 191 -8.98 1.74 -18.33
N SER A 192 -7.65 1.79 -18.44
CA SER A 192 -6.97 2.86 -19.17
C SER A 192 -6.90 2.57 -20.66
N THR A 193 -7.19 3.58 -21.46
CA THR A 193 -7.09 3.56 -22.91
C THR A 193 -5.63 3.39 -23.32
N ILE A 194 -5.37 2.86 -24.53
CA ILE A 194 -4.00 2.67 -25.03
C ILE A 194 -3.28 4.03 -25.12
N ASP A 195 -3.96 5.09 -25.55
CA ASP A 195 -3.41 6.45 -25.65
C ASP A 195 -2.96 6.98 -24.28
N GLU A 196 -3.72 6.69 -23.23
CA GLU A 196 -3.34 7.06 -21.86
C GLU A 196 -2.09 6.30 -21.41
N LYS A 197 -2.02 4.99 -21.72
CA LYS A 197 -0.82 4.17 -21.44
C LYS A 197 0.39 4.63 -22.23
N PHE A 198 0.21 5.01 -23.49
CA PHE A 198 1.27 5.55 -24.34
C PHE A 198 1.79 6.87 -23.78
N THR A 199 0.87 7.78 -23.40
CA THR A 199 1.24 9.04 -22.74
C THR A 199 2.01 8.80 -21.45
N ASP A 200 1.59 7.82 -20.64
CA ASP A 200 2.29 7.46 -19.41
C ASP A 200 3.65 6.81 -19.67
N LEU A 201 3.79 6.04 -20.76
CA LEU A 201 5.07 5.49 -21.22
C LEU A 201 6.02 6.61 -21.67
N VAL A 202 5.54 7.55 -22.48
CA VAL A 202 6.31 8.72 -22.91
C VAL A 202 6.78 9.51 -21.70
N ARG A 203 5.88 9.80 -20.74
CA ARG A 203 6.25 10.46 -19.47
C ARG A 203 7.32 9.68 -18.71
N PHE A 204 7.18 8.36 -18.62
CA PHE A 204 8.17 7.51 -17.96
C PHE A 204 9.54 7.58 -18.65
N ILE A 205 9.60 7.46 -19.97
CA ILE A 205 10.84 7.53 -20.76
C ILE A 205 11.47 8.92 -20.63
N THR A 206 10.71 9.99 -20.88
CA THR A 206 11.18 11.37 -20.76
C THR A 206 11.75 11.65 -19.37
N ARG A 207 11.10 11.17 -18.31
CA ARG A 207 11.58 11.33 -16.93
C ARG A 207 12.88 10.57 -16.68
N LYS A 208 13.01 9.35 -17.21
CA LYS A 208 14.25 8.56 -17.10
C LYS A 208 15.41 9.22 -17.86
N ILE A 209 15.15 9.73 -19.06
CA ILE A 209 16.12 10.48 -19.85
C ILE A 209 16.54 11.75 -19.10
N ALA A 210 15.59 12.49 -18.53
CA ALA A 210 15.89 13.70 -17.76
C ALA A 210 16.79 13.42 -16.55
N TYR A 211 16.52 12.36 -15.80
CA TYR A 211 17.40 11.96 -14.69
C TYR A 211 18.78 11.48 -15.15
N LEU A 212 18.84 10.75 -16.27
CA LEU A 212 20.12 10.31 -16.85
C LEU A 212 20.96 11.51 -17.28
N ASN A 213 20.35 12.50 -17.95
CA ASN A 213 21.01 13.73 -18.37
C ASN A 213 21.42 14.59 -17.16
N GLN A 214 20.57 14.71 -16.14
CA GLN A 214 20.94 15.41 -14.90
C GLN A 214 22.14 14.73 -14.22
N TRP A 215 22.10 13.41 -14.09
CA TRP A 215 23.22 12.63 -13.54
C TRP A 215 24.49 12.82 -14.36
N PHE A 216 24.39 12.75 -15.69
CA PHE A 216 25.52 12.94 -16.61
C PHE A 216 26.13 14.34 -16.46
N LEU A 217 25.31 15.39 -16.49
CA LEU A 217 25.77 16.78 -16.40
C LEU A 217 26.40 17.11 -15.04
N GLN A 218 25.84 16.60 -13.95
CA GLN A 218 26.34 16.86 -12.60
C GLN A 218 27.58 16.02 -12.25
N LYS A 219 27.61 14.74 -12.65
CA LYS A 219 28.70 13.82 -12.26
C LYS A 219 29.85 13.76 -13.25
N ILE A 220 29.60 13.86 -14.55
CA ILE A 220 30.64 13.72 -15.58
C ILE A 220 31.17 15.08 -15.99
N LEU A 221 30.27 16.05 -16.23
CA LEU A 221 30.67 17.37 -16.70
C LEU A 221 30.90 18.38 -15.55
N MET A 222 30.66 17.98 -14.29
CA MET A 222 30.81 18.82 -13.09
C MET A 222 30.14 20.21 -13.21
N LEU A 223 29.02 20.29 -13.93
CA LEU A 223 28.27 21.54 -14.06
C LEU A 223 27.55 21.85 -12.75
N GLY A 224 27.73 23.07 -12.25
CA GLY A 224 27.00 23.60 -11.10
C GLY A 224 25.47 23.63 -11.31
N GLU A 225 24.72 23.63 -10.21
CA GLU A 225 23.26 23.52 -10.18
C GLU A 225 22.54 24.73 -10.82
N THR A 226 23.25 25.84 -11.01
CA THR A 226 22.73 27.07 -11.62
C THR A 226 22.76 27.05 -13.16
N ASN A 227 23.36 26.03 -13.77
CA ASN A 227 23.46 25.96 -15.23
C ASN A 227 22.08 25.80 -15.89
N ALA A 228 21.82 26.62 -16.91
CA ALA A 228 20.55 26.62 -17.64
C ALA A 228 20.17 25.23 -18.19
N VAL A 229 21.16 24.43 -18.60
CA VAL A 229 20.94 23.06 -19.10
C VAL A 229 20.50 22.11 -17.99
N VAL A 230 21.10 22.20 -16.79
CA VAL A 230 20.69 21.40 -15.63
C VAL A 230 19.28 21.78 -15.20
N GLN A 231 18.98 23.08 -15.10
CA GLN A 231 17.65 23.58 -14.77
C GLN A 231 16.59 23.21 -15.82
N PHE A 232 16.97 23.18 -17.11
CA PHE A 232 16.10 22.68 -18.17
C PHE A 232 15.71 21.23 -17.92
N TRP A 233 16.68 20.33 -17.66
CA TRP A 233 16.41 18.93 -17.39
C TRP A 233 15.63 18.70 -16.09
N VAL A 234 15.87 19.50 -15.05
CA VAL A 234 15.05 19.53 -13.84
C VAL A 234 13.60 19.90 -14.18
N GLY A 235 13.41 20.95 -14.97
CA GLY A 235 12.09 21.38 -15.46
C GLY A 235 11.39 20.31 -16.32
N VAL A 236 12.14 19.55 -17.12
CA VAL A 236 11.61 18.42 -17.91
C VAL A 236 11.21 17.26 -16.99
N ALA A 237 12.02 16.94 -15.98
CA ALA A 237 11.71 15.90 -14.99
C ALA A 237 10.44 16.22 -14.19
N ILE A 238 10.22 17.50 -13.85
CA ILE A 238 9.02 17.98 -13.16
C ILE A 238 7.76 17.85 -14.04
N ARG A 239 7.86 18.19 -15.33
CA ARG A 239 6.72 18.13 -16.26
C ARG A 239 6.36 16.70 -16.68
N SER A 240 7.33 15.78 -16.68
CA SER A 240 7.15 14.37 -17.05
C SER A 240 6.72 13.46 -15.88
N GLN A 241 6.08 14.03 -14.85
CA GLN A 241 5.59 13.25 -13.70
C GLN A 241 4.53 12.23 -14.11
N PRO A 242 4.52 11.03 -13.48
CA PRO A 242 3.51 10.01 -13.74
C PRO A 242 2.11 10.51 -13.33
N ARG A 243 1.07 10.06 -14.02
CA ARG A 243 -0.32 10.42 -13.71
C ARG A 243 -0.68 10.04 -12.27
N ILE A 244 -1.32 10.97 -11.57
CA ILE A 244 -1.82 10.80 -10.20
C ILE A 244 -3.35 10.63 -10.25
N GLY A 245 -3.89 9.70 -9.44
CA GLY A 245 -5.34 9.46 -9.31
C GLY A 245 -5.75 8.00 -9.46
N ALA A 246 -7.02 7.77 -9.79
CA ALA A 246 -7.62 6.45 -9.98
C ALA A 246 -7.22 5.78 -11.30
N VAL A 247 -5.92 5.54 -11.52
CA VAL A 247 -5.40 5.03 -12.81
C VAL A 247 -5.49 3.50 -12.92
N ASP A 248 -5.36 2.79 -11.80
CA ASP A 248 -5.30 1.32 -11.79
C ASP A 248 -6.56 0.67 -11.21
N VAL A 249 -6.99 1.16 -10.05
CA VAL A 249 -8.06 0.57 -9.24
C VAL A 249 -8.89 1.68 -8.59
N LYS A 250 -10.21 1.48 -8.47
CA LYS A 250 -11.17 2.43 -7.89
C LYS A 250 -12.07 1.72 -6.89
N LEU A 251 -12.29 2.32 -5.72
CA LEU A 251 -13.24 1.84 -4.73
C LEU A 251 -14.61 2.49 -4.96
N ILE A 252 -15.65 1.68 -5.01
CA ILE A 252 -17.02 2.09 -5.29
C ILE A 252 -17.95 1.63 -4.17
N LEU A 253 -18.85 2.51 -3.73
CA LEU A 253 -19.89 2.20 -2.76
C LEU A 253 -21.06 1.51 -3.45
N ASN A 254 -21.61 0.46 -2.84
CA ASN A 254 -22.75 -0.28 -3.38
C ASN A 254 -24.02 0.61 -3.38
N PRO A 255 -24.70 0.80 -4.54
CA PRO A 255 -25.89 1.65 -4.62
C PRO A 255 -27.09 1.13 -3.82
N ARG A 256 -27.12 -0.17 -3.47
CA ARG A 256 -28.20 -0.74 -2.65
C ARG A 256 -28.08 -0.40 -1.17
N ALA A 257 -26.88 -0.08 -0.69
CA ALA A 257 -26.62 0.15 0.72
C ALA A 257 -26.40 1.62 1.08
N PHE A 258 -26.04 2.45 0.09
CA PHE A 258 -25.72 3.87 0.30
C PHE A 258 -26.57 4.77 -0.59
N ASN A 259 -27.09 5.86 0.00
CA ASN A 259 -27.87 6.88 -0.70
C ASN A 259 -27.03 7.56 -1.80
N ALA A 260 -27.70 8.12 -2.82
CA ALA A 260 -27.05 8.81 -3.94
C ALA A 260 -26.16 9.97 -3.47
N GLU A 261 -26.64 10.76 -2.52
CA GLU A 261 -25.91 11.90 -1.93
C GLU A 261 -24.57 11.47 -1.31
N ILE A 262 -24.55 10.36 -0.56
CA ILE A 262 -23.32 9.86 0.08
C ILE A 262 -22.32 9.38 -0.98
N ARG A 263 -22.82 8.74 -2.04
CA ARG A 263 -21.97 8.26 -3.15
C ARG A 263 -21.38 9.43 -3.93
N GLU A 264 -22.18 10.46 -4.22
CA GLU A 264 -21.71 11.68 -4.86
C GLU A 264 -20.69 12.42 -3.98
N GLY A 265 -20.99 12.59 -2.69
CA GLY A 265 -20.07 13.18 -1.72
C GLY A 265 -18.73 12.43 -1.63
N TRP A 266 -18.75 11.09 -1.69
CA TRP A 266 -17.53 10.28 -1.77
C TRP A 266 -16.73 10.56 -3.03
N GLU A 267 -17.38 10.57 -4.20
CA GLU A 267 -16.70 10.82 -5.48
C GLU A 267 -16.08 12.22 -5.52
N ILE A 268 -16.81 13.25 -5.08
CA ILE A 268 -16.30 14.62 -4.97
C ILE A 268 -15.11 14.69 -4.01
N TYR A 269 -15.24 14.15 -2.80
CA TYR A 269 -14.18 14.16 -1.79
C TYR A 269 -12.90 13.47 -2.32
N ARG A 270 -13.06 12.31 -2.96
CA ARG A 270 -11.96 11.53 -3.51
C ARG A 270 -11.27 12.29 -4.65
N ASP A 271 -12.03 12.88 -5.56
CA ASP A 271 -11.50 13.60 -6.72
C ASP A 271 -10.79 14.89 -6.29
N GLU A 272 -11.35 15.64 -5.33
CA GLU A 272 -10.69 16.78 -4.69
C GLU A 272 -9.37 16.37 -4.03
N PHE A 273 -9.36 15.25 -3.29
CA PHE A 273 -8.15 14.77 -2.66
C PHE A 273 -7.05 14.47 -3.69
N TRP A 274 -7.36 13.72 -4.75
CA TRP A 274 -6.36 13.40 -5.77
C TRP A 274 -5.89 14.61 -6.57
N ALA A 275 -6.77 15.59 -6.80
CA ALA A 275 -6.39 16.86 -7.41
C ALA A 275 -5.40 17.64 -6.52
N ARG A 276 -5.68 17.75 -5.22
CA ARG A 276 -4.79 18.40 -4.23
C ARG A 276 -3.48 17.64 -4.07
N GLU A 277 -3.52 16.31 -4.00
CA GLU A 277 -2.34 15.47 -3.86
C GLU A 277 -1.44 15.54 -5.11
N GLY A 278 -2.04 15.56 -6.31
CA GLY A 278 -1.30 15.80 -7.55
C GLY A 278 -0.61 17.17 -7.58
N ALA A 279 -1.29 18.22 -7.11
CA ALA A 279 -0.69 19.55 -7.00
C ALA A 279 0.46 19.60 -5.96
N ARG A 280 0.30 18.92 -4.81
CA ARG A 280 1.32 18.84 -3.74
C ARG A 280 2.62 18.22 -4.25
N ARG A 281 2.54 17.09 -4.97
CA ARG A 281 3.73 16.40 -5.52
C ARG A 281 4.47 17.22 -6.57
N ARG A 282 3.75 18.01 -7.36
CA ARG A 282 4.37 18.95 -8.31
C ARG A 282 5.12 20.06 -7.58
N LYS A 283 4.55 20.62 -6.51
CA LYS A 283 5.19 21.68 -5.71
C LYS A 283 6.42 21.18 -4.94
N SER A 284 6.35 19.99 -4.33
CA SER A 284 7.48 19.41 -3.59
C SER A 284 8.73 19.22 -4.46
N ASN A 285 8.55 18.93 -5.75
CA ASN A 285 9.66 18.72 -6.67
C ASN A 285 10.21 20.03 -7.28
N ASN A 286 9.55 21.18 -7.04
CA ASN A 286 10.05 22.50 -7.47
C ASN A 286 10.98 23.14 -6.42
N SER A 287 10.96 22.65 -5.18
CA SER A 287 11.69 23.24 -4.04
C SER A 287 12.95 22.46 -3.66
N THR A 288 13.38 21.50 -4.48
CA THR A 288 14.60 20.69 -4.32
C THR A 288 15.40 20.82 -5.59
#